data_AF-A0A848NV04-F1
#
_entry.id   AF-A0A848NV04-F1
#
_cell.length_a   1.000
_cell.length_b   1.000
_cell.length_c   1.000
_cell.angle_alpha   90.00
_cell.angle_beta   90.00
_cell.angle_gamma   90.00
#
_symmetry.space_group_name_H-M   'P 1'
#
loop_
_entity.id
_entity.type
_entity.pdbx_description
1 polymer ?
#
loop_
_entity_poly.entity_id
_entity_poly.type
_entity_poly.pdbx_seq_one_letter_code
_entity_poly.pdbx_strand_id
1 'polypeptide(L)'
;MNTPVPNIDLHCHSTVSDGALAPRDVAQRAHANGVDVWALTDHDEVGGLAEAAAMAGELGMRFATGVEISVTWAGLTVHIVGLRFDPSNAALVEGLRKTRSGRAERARRIGERLADMGMPGAYEGALPFAGNPELISRTHFARYLVEAGYCPDVQTVFTKHLGDDRPGHVP
;
A
#
# COMPACT_ATOMS: atom_id res chain seq x y z
N MET A 1 24.45 31.22 9.41
CA MET A 1 23.86 30.75 8.13
C MET A 1 22.72 29.83 8.49
N ASN A 2 21.51 30.10 8.00
CA ASN A 2 20.34 29.25 8.27
C ASN A 2 20.38 28.11 7.25
N THR A 3 20.70 26.90 7.69
CA THR A 3 20.59 25.72 6.83
C THR A 3 19.11 25.51 6.52
N PRO A 4 18.68 25.46 5.24
CA PRO A 4 17.28 25.19 4.90
C PRO A 4 16.84 23.87 5.55
N VAL A 5 15.67 23.87 6.17
CA VAL A 5 15.05 22.63 6.67
C VAL A 5 14.68 21.80 5.45
N PRO A 6 15.15 20.55 5.34
CA PRO A 6 14.82 19.71 4.20
C PRO A 6 13.32 19.39 4.18
N ASN A 7 12.74 19.28 2.99
CA ASN A 7 11.40 18.75 2.77
C ASN A 7 11.46 17.22 2.81
N ILE A 8 10.63 16.61 3.65
CA ILE A 8 10.76 15.19 4.02
C ILE A 8 9.43 14.48 3.81
N ASP A 9 9.47 13.35 3.11
CA ASP A 9 8.36 12.40 3.02
C ASP A 9 8.87 10.98 3.31
N LEU A 10 8.45 10.39 4.43
CA LEU A 10 8.91 9.07 4.87
C LEU A 10 7.81 8.01 4.84
N HIS A 11 6.66 8.29 4.21
CA HIS A 11 5.56 7.33 4.16
C HIS A 11 4.73 7.50 2.89
N CYS A 12 4.98 6.62 1.91
CA CYS A 12 4.21 6.56 0.68
C CYS A 12 4.27 5.16 0.08
N HIS A 13 3.28 4.81 -0.75
CA HIS A 13 3.16 3.47 -1.35
C HIS A 13 3.22 3.53 -2.87
N SER A 14 3.64 2.42 -3.47
CA SER A 14 3.66 2.20 -4.91
C SER A 14 2.69 1.09 -5.31
N THR A 15 2.61 0.79 -6.61
CA THR A 15 1.87 -0.36 -7.13
C THR A 15 2.41 -1.71 -6.68
N VAL A 16 3.56 -1.75 -5.99
CA VAL A 16 4.07 -2.97 -5.37
C VAL A 16 3.13 -3.45 -4.26
N SER A 17 2.52 -2.52 -3.51
CA SER A 17 1.46 -2.84 -2.55
C SER A 17 0.11 -2.29 -3.02
N ASP A 18 -0.32 -1.12 -2.53
CA ASP A 18 -1.63 -0.55 -2.81
C ASP A 18 -1.62 0.91 -3.29
N GLY A 19 -0.44 1.43 -3.62
CA GLY A 19 -0.28 2.71 -4.30
C GLY A 19 -0.85 2.69 -5.73
N ALA A 20 -0.87 3.87 -6.35
CA ALA A 20 -1.42 4.06 -7.70
C ALA A 20 -0.33 4.24 -8.77
N LEU A 21 0.92 4.43 -8.37
CA LEU A 21 2.05 4.75 -9.23
C LEU A 21 3.16 3.71 -9.04
N ALA A 22 3.90 3.39 -10.10
CA ALA A 22 5.08 2.54 -9.99
C ALA A 22 6.14 3.19 -9.08
N PRO A 23 7.07 2.43 -8.45
CA PRO A 23 8.10 2.99 -7.59
C PRO A 23 8.87 4.17 -8.21
N ARG A 24 9.23 4.06 -9.50
CA ARG A 24 9.87 5.12 -10.27
C ARG A 24 9.00 6.38 -10.37
N ASP A 25 7.71 6.23 -10.64
CA ASP A 25 6.78 7.34 -10.82
C ASP A 25 6.46 8.04 -9.49
N VAL A 26 6.42 7.29 -8.37
CA VAL A 26 6.29 7.88 -7.02
C VAL A 26 7.50 8.78 -6.73
N ALA A 27 8.71 8.32 -7.03
CA ALA A 27 9.93 9.10 -6.84
C ALA A 27 9.94 10.38 -7.68
N GLN A 28 9.55 10.29 -8.97
CA GLN A 28 9.42 11.46 -9.84
C GLN A 28 8.40 12.47 -9.29
N ARG A 29 7.25 11.99 -8.80
CA ARG A 29 6.23 12.84 -8.20
C ARG A 29 6.71 13.50 -6.93
N ALA A 30 7.41 12.77 -6.04
CA ALA A 30 7.99 13.31 -4.83
C ALA A 30 8.99 14.44 -5.14
N HIS A 31 9.91 14.20 -6.09
CA HIS A 31 10.88 15.20 -6.54
C HIS A 31 10.21 16.43 -7.14
N ALA A 32 9.19 16.26 -8.00
CA ALA A 32 8.44 17.37 -8.59
C ALA A 32 7.72 18.25 -7.54
N ASN A 33 7.46 17.71 -6.34
CA ASN A 33 6.92 18.44 -5.19
C ASN A 33 8.00 18.94 -4.22
N GLY A 34 9.28 18.86 -4.61
CA GLY A 34 10.41 19.40 -3.88
C GLY A 34 10.85 18.57 -2.67
N VAL A 35 10.60 17.26 -2.65
CA VAL A 35 11.07 16.37 -1.56
C VAL A 35 12.59 16.20 -1.62
N ASP A 36 13.27 16.41 -0.50
CA ASP A 36 14.73 16.26 -0.34
C ASP A 36 15.13 14.91 0.28
N VAL A 37 14.29 14.38 1.16
CA VAL A 37 14.47 13.08 1.85
C VAL A 37 13.22 12.25 1.66
N TRP A 38 13.40 11.06 1.10
CA TRP A 38 12.30 10.21 0.69
C TRP A 38 12.46 8.76 1.16
N ALA A 39 11.36 8.12 1.55
CA ALA A 39 11.28 6.68 1.75
C ALA A 39 10.02 6.10 1.08
N LEU A 40 10.19 4.97 0.39
CA LEU A 40 9.07 4.15 -0.09
C LEU A 40 8.77 3.09 0.98
N THR A 41 7.52 3.01 1.42
CA THR A 41 7.10 2.18 2.57
C THR A 41 5.92 1.28 2.19
N ASP A 42 6.05 0.52 1.10
CA ASP A 42 5.01 -0.42 0.68
C ASP A 42 4.60 -1.41 1.79
N HIS A 43 3.33 -1.81 1.78
CA HIS A 43 2.79 -2.74 2.77
C HIS A 43 3.39 -4.14 2.64
N ASP A 44 4.01 -4.62 3.71
CA ASP A 44 4.54 -5.98 3.86
C ASP A 44 5.43 -6.46 2.70
N GLU A 45 6.07 -5.54 1.97
CA GLU A 45 6.84 -5.85 0.77
C GLU A 45 7.95 -4.82 0.52
N VAL A 46 9.08 -5.30 0.00
CA VAL A 46 10.30 -4.52 -0.24
C VAL A 46 10.74 -4.54 -1.70
N GLY A 47 10.04 -5.27 -2.58
CA GLY A 47 10.38 -5.43 -3.99
C GLY A 47 10.52 -4.12 -4.78
N GLY A 48 9.85 -3.04 -4.36
CA GLY A 48 9.94 -1.72 -5.00
C GLY A 48 11.19 -0.91 -4.64
N LEU A 49 11.92 -1.29 -3.60
CA LEU A 49 12.97 -0.44 -3.02
C LEU A 49 14.16 -0.22 -3.95
N ALA A 50 14.54 -1.23 -4.75
CA ALA A 50 15.68 -1.09 -5.66
C ALA A 50 15.39 -0.07 -6.78
N GLU A 51 14.22 -0.15 -7.39
CA GLU A 51 13.77 0.79 -8.42
C GLU A 51 13.58 2.21 -7.86
N ALA A 52 12.95 2.31 -6.69
CA ALA A 52 12.78 3.58 -5.97
C ALA A 52 14.12 4.24 -5.64
N ALA A 53 15.07 3.48 -5.09
CA ALA A 53 16.40 3.98 -4.75
C ALA A 53 17.16 4.47 -5.98
N ALA A 54 17.10 3.72 -7.09
CA ALA A 54 17.75 4.12 -8.35
C ALA A 54 17.19 5.45 -8.87
N MET A 55 15.87 5.58 -8.94
CA MET A 55 15.23 6.81 -9.41
C MET A 55 15.45 7.99 -8.45
N ALA A 56 15.38 7.77 -7.14
CA ALA A 56 15.71 8.81 -6.16
C ALA A 56 17.14 9.34 -6.34
N GLY A 57 18.10 8.44 -6.63
CA GLY A 57 19.47 8.79 -6.97
C GLY A 57 19.59 9.59 -8.27
N GLU A 58 18.90 9.19 -9.34
CA GLU A 58 18.83 9.93 -10.61
C GLU A 58 18.30 11.37 -10.40
N LEU A 59 17.37 11.56 -9.47
CA LEU A 59 16.74 12.84 -9.15
C LEU A 59 17.47 13.65 -8.07
N GLY A 60 18.56 13.12 -7.50
CA GLY A 60 19.33 13.77 -6.44
C GLY A 60 18.65 13.81 -5.06
N MET A 61 17.60 13.01 -4.84
CA MET A 61 16.95 12.88 -3.53
C MET A 61 17.75 11.95 -2.60
N ARG A 62 17.74 12.23 -1.30
CA ARG A 62 18.26 11.28 -0.30
C ARG A 62 17.21 10.21 -0.05
N PHE A 63 17.58 8.94 -0.23
CA PHE A 63 16.66 7.82 -0.07
C PHE A 63 16.94 7.01 1.20
N ALA A 64 15.89 6.62 1.91
CA ALA A 64 15.92 5.62 2.97
C ALA A 64 15.06 4.42 2.56
N THR A 65 15.56 3.20 2.78
CA THR A 65 14.76 1.98 2.66
C THR A 65 13.60 2.04 3.65
N GLY A 66 12.42 1.63 3.20
CA GLY A 66 11.19 1.70 3.97
C GLY A 66 10.32 0.46 3.79
N VAL A 67 9.46 0.19 4.77
CA VAL A 67 8.39 -0.82 4.69
C VAL A 67 7.33 -0.46 5.72
N GLU A 68 6.06 -0.69 5.40
CA GLU A 68 4.97 -0.60 6.37
C GLU A 68 4.49 -2.01 6.73
N ILE A 69 4.78 -2.45 7.96
CA ILE A 69 4.51 -3.82 8.42
C ILE A 69 3.13 -3.88 9.06
N SER A 70 2.27 -4.75 8.56
CA SER A 70 0.98 -5.05 9.17
C SER A 70 1.16 -5.89 10.42
N VAL A 71 0.58 -5.44 11.53
CA VAL A 71 0.68 -6.12 12.83
C VAL A 71 -0.72 -6.26 13.43
N THR A 72 -1.02 -7.46 13.92
CA THR A 72 -2.18 -7.67 14.82
C THR A 72 -1.68 -7.62 16.26
N TRP A 73 -2.13 -6.63 17.02
CA TRP A 73 -1.76 -6.46 18.42
C TRP A 73 -3.01 -6.20 19.26
N ALA A 74 -3.22 -7.02 20.29
CA ALA A 74 -4.39 -6.94 21.18
C ALA A 74 -5.75 -6.92 20.43
N GLY A 75 -5.86 -7.63 19.31
CA GLY A 75 -7.06 -7.67 18.48
C GLY A 75 -7.25 -6.47 17.56
N LEU A 76 -6.29 -5.55 17.51
CA LEU A 76 -6.29 -4.38 16.64
C LEU A 76 -5.27 -4.54 15.51
N THR A 77 -5.60 -4.03 14.34
CA THR A 77 -4.63 -3.84 13.26
C THR A 77 -3.87 -2.55 13.51
N VAL A 78 -2.55 -2.66 13.63
CA VAL A 78 -1.62 -1.52 13.68
C VAL A 78 -0.58 -1.68 12.59
N HIS A 79 -0.05 -0.57 12.11
CA HIS A 79 1.04 -0.59 11.14
C HIS A 79 2.30 -0.01 11.75
N ILE A 80 3.43 -0.69 11.50
CA ILE A 80 4.75 -0.27 11.98
C ILE A 80 5.62 0.03 10.77
N VAL A 81 6.02 1.30 10.65
CA VAL A 81 6.97 1.71 9.61
C VAL A 81 8.39 1.37 10.05
N GLY A 82 9.11 0.63 9.22
CA GLY A 82 10.55 0.39 9.35
C GLY A 82 11.32 1.29 8.40
N LEU A 83 12.41 1.92 8.87
CA LEU A 83 13.25 2.82 8.06
C LEU A 83 14.73 2.45 8.19
N ARG A 84 15.49 2.65 7.10
CA ARG A 84 16.96 2.50 7.03
C ARG A 84 17.48 1.12 7.47
N PHE A 85 16.80 0.06 7.04
CA PHE A 85 17.23 -1.33 7.22
C PHE A 85 17.89 -1.89 5.96
N ASP A 86 18.55 -3.04 6.10
CA ASP A 86 19.05 -3.83 4.97
C ASP A 86 17.87 -4.60 4.32
N PRO A 87 17.46 -4.26 3.08
CA PRO A 87 16.32 -4.90 2.43
C PRO A 87 16.61 -6.32 1.95
N SER A 88 17.88 -6.76 1.99
CA SER A 88 18.28 -8.13 1.69
C SER A 88 18.30 -9.05 2.91
N ASN A 89 17.98 -8.53 4.10
CA ASN A 89 17.93 -9.32 5.32
C ASN A 89 16.90 -10.46 5.21
N ALA A 90 17.38 -11.69 5.13
CA ALA A 90 16.55 -12.87 4.89
C ALA A 90 15.47 -13.08 5.98
N ALA A 91 15.76 -12.76 7.24
CA ALA A 91 14.80 -12.91 8.33
C ALA A 91 13.64 -11.91 8.20
N LEU A 92 13.95 -10.67 7.83
CA LEU A 92 12.92 -9.66 7.54
C LEU A 92 12.08 -10.06 6.33
N VAL A 93 12.71 -10.39 5.20
CA VAL A 93 12.01 -10.75 3.96
C VAL A 93 11.08 -11.94 4.18
N GLU A 94 11.55 -12.98 4.86
CA GLU A 94 10.71 -14.14 5.18
C GLU A 94 9.60 -13.80 6.18
N GLY A 95 9.86 -12.90 7.13
CA GLY A 95 8.84 -12.37 8.05
C GLY A 95 7.72 -11.65 7.30
N LEU A 96 8.07 -10.73 6.40
CA LEU A 96 7.11 -9.99 5.56
C LEU A 96 6.29 -10.95 4.69
N ARG A 97 6.93 -11.96 4.09
CA ARG A 97 6.24 -12.99 3.31
C ARG A 97 5.21 -13.75 4.13
N LYS A 98 5.53 -14.09 5.40
CA LYS A 98 4.58 -14.72 6.32
C LYS A 98 3.43 -13.78 6.68
N THR A 99 3.67 -12.50 6.87
CA THR A 99 2.59 -11.52 7.15
C THR A 99 1.58 -11.44 6.00
N ARG A 100 2.02 -11.61 4.75
CA ARG A 100 1.11 -11.64 3.59
C ARG A 100 0.24 -12.90 3.50
N SER A 101 0.61 -13.97 4.20
CA SER A 101 -0.18 -15.21 4.18
C SER A 101 -1.60 -14.94 4.69
N GLY A 102 -2.60 -15.39 3.93
CA GLY A 102 -4.01 -15.14 4.22
C GLY A 102 -4.63 -13.91 3.55
N ARG A 103 -3.85 -12.99 2.96
CA ARG A 103 -4.40 -11.83 2.20
C ARG A 103 -5.34 -12.25 1.09
N ALA A 104 -4.99 -13.29 0.34
CA ALA A 104 -5.82 -13.82 -0.75
C ALA A 104 -7.17 -14.38 -0.27
N GLU A 105 -7.16 -15.14 0.84
CA GLU A 105 -8.40 -15.69 1.42
C GLU A 105 -9.28 -14.56 1.96
N ARG A 106 -8.67 -13.62 2.70
CA ARG A 106 -9.35 -12.43 3.20
C ARG A 106 -9.99 -11.62 2.07
N ALA A 107 -9.29 -11.43 0.95
CA ALA A 107 -9.82 -10.73 -0.20
C ALA A 107 -11.04 -11.43 -0.81
N ARG A 108 -11.01 -12.77 -0.94
CA ARG A 108 -12.19 -13.52 -1.41
C ARG A 108 -13.39 -13.30 -0.49
N ARG A 109 -13.19 -13.37 0.82
CA ARG A 109 -14.23 -13.12 1.84
C ARG A 109 -14.79 -11.69 1.76
N ILE A 110 -13.95 -10.70 1.46
CA ILE A 110 -14.42 -9.32 1.19
C ILE A 110 -15.31 -9.31 -0.05
N GLY A 111 -14.90 -9.98 -1.13
CA GLY A 111 -15.70 -10.11 -2.36
C GLY A 111 -17.07 -10.75 -2.12
N GLU A 112 -17.12 -11.83 -1.35
CA GLU A 112 -18.37 -12.51 -0.94
C GLU A 112 -19.29 -11.56 -0.17
N ARG A 113 -18.76 -10.84 0.84
CA ARG A 113 -19.56 -9.88 1.59
C ARG A 113 -20.08 -8.72 0.75
N LEU A 114 -19.28 -8.21 -0.18
CA LEU A 114 -19.73 -7.17 -1.11
C LEU A 114 -20.79 -7.70 -2.07
N ALA A 115 -20.70 -8.96 -2.50
CA ALA A 115 -21.73 -9.61 -3.32
C ALA A 115 -23.07 -9.71 -2.57
N ASP A 116 -23.06 -10.10 -1.30
CA ASP A 116 -24.25 -10.13 -0.43
C ASP A 116 -24.91 -8.75 -0.27
N MET A 117 -24.13 -7.67 -0.47
CA MET A 117 -24.59 -6.28 -0.44
C MET A 117 -25.06 -5.77 -1.81
N GLY A 118 -25.17 -6.63 -2.82
CA GLY A 118 -25.58 -6.26 -4.18
C GLY A 118 -24.44 -5.73 -5.06
N MET A 119 -23.18 -5.96 -4.68
CA MET A 119 -21.99 -5.59 -5.46
C MET A 119 -21.19 -6.84 -5.88
N PRO A 120 -21.75 -7.70 -6.76
CA PRO A 120 -21.11 -8.94 -7.15
C PRO A 120 -19.84 -8.74 -7.98
N GLY A 121 -18.97 -9.76 -8.01
CA GLY A 121 -17.73 -9.77 -8.79
C GLY A 121 -16.64 -8.84 -8.25
N ALA A 122 -16.74 -8.40 -7.00
CA ALA A 122 -15.82 -7.42 -6.44
C ALA A 122 -14.39 -7.93 -6.26
N TYR A 123 -14.21 -9.23 -5.99
CA TYR A 123 -12.86 -9.81 -5.90
C TYR A 123 -12.17 -9.82 -7.27
N GLU A 124 -12.85 -10.33 -8.29
CA GLU A 124 -12.35 -10.38 -9.66
C GLU A 124 -12.11 -8.98 -10.22
N GLY A 125 -13.02 -8.04 -9.94
CA GLY A 125 -12.92 -6.64 -10.36
C GLY A 125 -11.78 -5.88 -9.66
N ALA A 126 -11.40 -6.27 -8.45
CA ALA A 126 -10.29 -5.65 -7.72
C ALA A 126 -8.91 -6.15 -8.17
N LEU A 127 -8.80 -7.38 -8.70
CA LEU A 127 -7.51 -7.97 -9.10
C LEU A 127 -6.72 -7.13 -10.12
N PRO A 128 -7.32 -6.55 -11.18
CA PRO A 128 -6.60 -5.69 -12.13
C PRO A 128 -5.94 -4.46 -11.51
N PHE A 129 -6.43 -4.01 -10.35
CA PHE A 129 -5.85 -2.87 -9.63
C PHE A 129 -4.65 -3.24 -8.76
N ALA A 130 -4.42 -4.52 -8.50
CA ALA A 130 -3.32 -5.01 -7.68
C ALA A 130 -2.14 -5.39 -8.58
N GLY A 131 -1.06 -4.60 -8.56
CA GLY A 131 0.17 -4.92 -9.29
C GLY A 131 0.79 -6.26 -8.87
N ASN A 132 0.57 -6.64 -7.60
CA ASN A 132 0.85 -7.97 -7.08
C ASN A 132 -0.44 -8.60 -6.49
N PRO A 133 -0.98 -9.68 -7.07
CA PRO A 133 -2.18 -10.36 -6.56
C PRO A 133 -2.07 -10.85 -5.12
N GLU A 134 -0.86 -11.15 -4.62
CA GLU A 134 -0.63 -11.55 -3.23
C GLU A 134 -0.82 -10.39 -2.24
N LEU A 135 -0.79 -9.15 -2.72
CA LEU A 135 -0.89 -7.92 -1.93
C LEU A 135 -2.21 -7.20 -2.13
N ILE A 136 -3.21 -7.88 -2.70
CA ILE A 136 -4.56 -7.32 -2.82
C ILE A 136 -5.06 -6.77 -1.47
N SER A 137 -5.52 -5.51 -1.47
CA SER A 137 -5.95 -4.78 -0.28
C SER A 137 -7.35 -4.20 -0.49
N ARG A 138 -7.94 -3.66 0.59
CA ARG A 138 -9.23 -2.95 0.55
C ARG A 138 -9.21 -1.76 -0.42
N THR A 139 -8.05 -1.15 -0.63
CA THR A 139 -7.86 -0.04 -1.57
C THR A 139 -8.17 -0.46 -3.01
N HIS A 140 -7.81 -1.68 -3.40
CA HIS A 140 -8.10 -2.21 -4.75
C HIS A 140 -9.61 -2.43 -4.95
N PHE A 141 -10.29 -2.99 -3.94
CA PHE A 141 -11.74 -3.08 -3.94
C PHE A 141 -12.39 -1.70 -4.04
N ALA A 142 -11.88 -0.71 -3.30
CA ALA A 142 -12.41 0.63 -3.36
C ALA A 142 -12.28 1.28 -4.74
N ARG A 143 -11.15 1.06 -5.44
CA ARG A 143 -10.97 1.51 -6.82
C ARG A 143 -11.97 0.85 -7.76
N TYR A 144 -12.12 -0.47 -7.68
CA TYR A 144 -13.11 -1.20 -8.47
C TYR A 144 -14.54 -0.72 -8.22
N LEU A 145 -14.94 -0.54 -6.95
CA LEU A 145 -16.31 -0.12 -6.62
C LEU A 145 -16.63 1.28 -7.14
N VAL A 146 -15.63 2.15 -7.27
CA VAL A 146 -15.78 3.45 -7.92
C VAL A 146 -15.87 3.29 -9.43
N GLU A 147 -14.97 2.52 -10.05
CA GLU A 147 -14.99 2.27 -11.51
C GLU A 147 -16.31 1.63 -11.96
N ALA A 148 -16.81 0.66 -11.21
CA ALA A 148 -18.06 -0.04 -11.49
C ALA A 148 -19.31 0.80 -11.14
N GLY A 149 -19.16 2.03 -10.63
CA GLY A 149 -20.25 2.95 -10.36
C GLY A 149 -21.06 2.69 -9.09
N TYR A 150 -20.60 1.81 -8.20
CA TYR A 150 -21.27 1.54 -6.92
C TYR A 150 -21.08 2.67 -5.90
N CYS A 151 -19.98 3.42 -6.01
CA CYS A 151 -19.67 4.56 -5.15
C CYS A 151 -19.09 5.73 -5.97
N PRO A 152 -19.31 6.99 -5.56
CA PRO A 152 -18.80 8.15 -6.28
C PRO A 152 -17.29 8.35 -6.13
N ASP A 153 -16.70 7.89 -5.02
CA ASP A 153 -15.29 8.06 -4.70
C ASP A 153 -14.82 7.02 -3.67
N VAL A 154 -13.49 6.88 -3.56
CA VAL A 154 -12.82 5.91 -2.67
C VAL A 154 -13.16 6.17 -1.20
N GLN A 155 -13.25 7.44 -0.80
CA GLN A 155 -13.58 7.81 0.59
C GLN A 155 -14.97 7.30 0.97
N THR A 156 -15.95 7.40 0.06
CA THR A 156 -17.31 6.90 0.24
C THR A 156 -17.32 5.39 0.40
N VAL A 157 -16.50 4.66 -0.37
CA VAL A 157 -16.37 3.20 -0.21
C VAL A 157 -15.91 2.83 1.19
N PHE A 158 -14.83 3.45 1.70
CA PHE A 158 -14.36 3.17 3.06
C PHE A 158 -15.36 3.59 4.12
N THR A 159 -16.02 4.75 3.94
CA THR A 159 -17.00 5.25 4.92
C THR A 159 -18.22 4.33 5.02
N LYS A 160 -18.67 3.74 3.92
CA LYS A 160 -19.93 2.95 3.89
C LYS A 160 -19.72 1.44 3.95
N HIS A 161 -18.62 0.92 3.42
CA HIS A 161 -18.49 -0.51 3.11
C HIS A 161 -17.23 -1.16 3.67
N LEU A 162 -16.05 -0.56 3.49
CA LEU A 162 -14.76 -1.25 3.71
C LEU A 162 -13.91 -0.71 4.87
N GLY A 163 -14.29 0.41 5.47
CA GLY A 163 -13.65 0.94 6.67
C GLY A 163 -13.80 -0.02 7.86
N ASP A 164 -13.07 0.25 8.93
CA ASP A 164 -13.15 -0.57 10.13
C ASP A 164 -14.60 -0.58 10.67
N ASP A 165 -15.02 -1.75 11.15
CA ASP A 165 -16.39 -2.04 11.60
C ASP A 165 -17.52 -1.85 10.55
N ARG A 166 -17.18 -1.72 9.26
CA ARG A 166 -18.17 -1.63 8.18
C ARG A 166 -18.60 -3.01 7.65
N PRO A 167 -19.77 -3.12 6.98
CA PRO A 167 -20.33 -4.42 6.61
C PRO A 167 -19.41 -5.30 5.74
N GLY A 168 -18.67 -4.70 4.80
CA GLY A 168 -17.70 -5.39 3.95
C GLY A 168 -16.34 -5.63 4.61
N HIS A 169 -16.12 -5.15 5.84
CA HIS A 169 -14.85 -5.31 6.54
C HIS A 169 -14.66 -6.75 7.03
N VAL A 170 -13.62 -7.39 6.53
CA VAL A 170 -13.10 -8.65 7.06
C VAL A 170 -11.80 -8.33 7.79
N PRO A 171 -11.63 -8.70 9.08
CA PRO A 171 -10.36 -8.56 9.78
C PRO A 171 -9.23 -9.25 9.03
#